data_AF-A0A940TLG0-F1
#
_entry.id   AF-A0A940TLG0-F1
#
_cell.length_a   1.000
_cell.length_b   1.000
_cell.length_c   1.000
_cell.angle_alpha   90.00
_cell.angle_beta   90.00
_cell.angle_gamma   90.00
#
_symmetry.space_group_name_H-M   'P 1'
#
loop_
_entity.id
_entity.type
_entity.pdbx_description
1 polymer ?
#
loop_
_entity_poly.entity_id
_entity_poly.type
_entity_poly.pdbx_seq_one_letter_code
_entity_poly.pdbx_strand_id
1 'polypeptide(L)' 'TITHNPDALRYLIAFAGSDHVLLGSDYPYDMGDPDPAQTVSKLSGIKVADRRKIMRENAIALFGLKTS' A
#
# COMPACT_ATOMS: atom_id res chain seq x y z
N THR A 1 -12.75 5.47 -3.32
CA THR A 1 -12.21 5.86 -2.00
C THR A 1 -10.87 6.54 -2.18
N ILE A 2 -10.35 7.25 -1.17
CA ILE A 2 -9.12 8.07 -1.21
C ILE A 2 -7.90 7.31 -1.79
N THR A 3 -7.86 5.98 -1.66
CA THR A 3 -6.79 5.11 -2.15
C THR A 3 -6.80 4.83 -3.66
N HIS A 4 -7.89 5.10 -4.39
CA HIS A 4 -7.97 4.94 -5.85
C HIS A 4 -7.44 6.15 -6.63
N ASN A 5 -7.17 7.27 -5.94
CA ASN A 5 -6.58 8.46 -6.55
C ASN A 5 -5.05 8.44 -6.32
N PRO A 6 -4.23 8.41 -7.39
CA PRO A 6 -2.77 8.40 -7.28
C PRO A 6 -2.20 9.59 -6.47
N ASP A 7 -2.78 10.77 -6.60
CA ASP A 7 -2.31 11.97 -5.89
C ASP A 7 -2.59 11.86 -4.39
N ALA A 8 -3.79 11.38 -4.03
CA ALA A 8 -4.16 11.15 -2.64
C ALA A 8 -3.32 10.04 -2.00
N LEU A 9 -3.00 8.98 -2.74
CA LEU A 9 -2.11 7.93 -2.25
C LEU A 9 -0.67 8.45 -2.06
N ARG A 10 -0.13 9.26 -2.98
CA ARG A 10 1.17 9.91 -2.78
C ARG A 10 1.18 10.83 -1.58
N TYR A 11 0.12 11.62 -1.41
CA TYR A 11 -0.04 12.49 -0.25
C TYR A 11 -0.04 11.67 1.05
N LEU A 12 -0.80 10.58 1.11
CA LEU A 12 -0.84 9.70 2.27
C LEU A 12 0.54 9.14 2.61
N ILE A 13 1.28 8.66 1.60
CA ILE A 13 2.63 8.12 1.79
C ILE A 13 3.59 9.22 2.27
N ALA A 14 3.49 10.43 1.73
CA ALA A 14 4.32 11.56 2.15
C ALA A 14 3.99 12.04 3.56
N PHE A 15 2.72 12.00 3.95
CA PHE A 15 2.23 12.44 5.26
C PHE A 15 2.55 11.42 6.37
N ALA A 16 2.18 10.15 6.17
CA ALA A 16 2.33 9.10 7.17
C ALA A 16 3.73 8.48 7.18
N GLY A 17 4.47 8.56 6.07
CA GLY A 17 5.71 7.84 5.85
C GLY A 17 5.47 6.41 5.34
N SER A 18 6.37 5.92 4.47
CA SER A 18 6.23 4.61 3.82
C SER A 18 6.26 3.43 4.80
N ASP A 19 6.81 3.60 6.00
CA ASP A 19 6.84 2.59 7.09
C ASP A 19 5.49 2.44 7.82
N HIS A 20 4.55 3.36 7.61
CA HIS A 20 3.26 3.40 8.33
C HIS A 20 2.05 3.18 7.40
N VAL A 21 2.28 2.79 6.14
CA VAL A 21 1.22 2.54 5.16
C VAL A 21 1.20 1.06 4.79
N LEU A 22 0.02 0.42 4.77
CA LEU A 22 -0.16 -0.98 4.40
C LEU A 22 -1.13 -1.10 3.21
N LEU A 23 -0.88 -2.06 2.34
CA LEU A 23 -1.83 -2.49 1.32
C LEU A 23 -3.00 -3.25 1.98
N GLY A 24 -4.23 -2.80 1.73
CA GLY A 24 -5.45 -3.50 2.12
C GLY A 24 -6.44 -3.52 0.95
N SER A 25 -6.97 -4.70 0.61
CA SER A 25 -7.89 -4.88 -0.52
C SER A 25 -9.35 -4.60 -0.18
N ASP A 26 -9.70 -4.58 1.10
CA ASP A 26 -11.08 -4.54 1.59
C ASP A 26 -11.92 -5.78 1.15
N TYR A 27 -11.27 -6.89 0.78
CA TYR A 27 -11.96 -8.14 0.42
C TYR A 27 -12.71 -8.74 1.64
N PRO A 28 -13.96 -9.22 1.49
CA PRO A 28 -14.70 -9.48 0.24
C PRO A 28 -15.72 -8.39 -0.17
N TYR A 29 -15.55 -7.15 0.28
CA TYR A 29 -16.49 -6.07 -0.04
C TYR A 29 -16.26 -5.49 -1.45
N ASP A 30 -17.34 -5.20 -2.18
CA ASP A 30 -17.30 -4.71 -3.57
C ASP A 30 -16.83 -3.25 -3.73
N MET A 31 -16.50 -2.57 -2.63
CA MET A 31 -16.08 -1.16 -2.63
C MET A 31 -14.56 -0.98 -2.80
N GLY A 32 -13.81 -2.08 -2.70
CA GLY A 32 -12.35 -2.10 -2.80
C GLY A 32 -11.82 -1.87 -4.22
N ASP A 33 -10.51 -1.66 -4.30
CA ASP A 33 -9.80 -1.64 -5.58
C ASP A 33 -9.83 -3.06 -6.19
N PRO A 34 -10.21 -3.24 -7.46
CA PRO A 34 -10.20 -4.57 -8.10
C PRO A 34 -8.78 -5.14 -8.27
N ASP A 35 -7.74 -4.30 -8.31
CA ASP A 35 -6.34 -4.74 -8.37
C ASP A 35 -5.43 -3.82 -7.52
N PRO A 36 -5.52 -3.92 -6.17
CA PRO A 36 -4.84 -3.01 -5.26
C PRO A 36 -3.31 -3.13 -5.38
N ALA A 37 -2.81 -4.34 -5.69
CA ALA A 37 -1.40 -4.58 -5.92
C ALA A 37 -0.89 -3.83 -7.16
N GLN A 38 -1.65 -3.87 -8.26
CA GLN A 38 -1.29 -3.14 -9.47
C GLN A 38 -1.34 -1.63 -9.27
N THR A 39 -2.32 -1.11 -8.52
CA THR A 39 -2.42 0.32 -8.19
C THR A 39 -1.16 0.81 -7.48
N VAL A 40 -0.70 0.10 -6.44
CA VAL A 40 0.55 0.46 -5.74
C VAL A 40 1.78 0.21 -6.62
N SER A 41 1.77 -0.79 -7.49
CA SER A 41 2.89 -1.08 -8.41
C SER A 41 3.09 0.01 -9.48
N LYS A 42 1.99 0.59 -9.96
CA LYS A 42 2.01 1.62 -11.03
C LYS A 42 2.17 3.06 -10.52
N LEU A 43 2.08 3.29 -9.20
CA LEU A 43 2.14 4.65 -8.64
C LEU A 43 3.46 5.36 -8.95
N SER A 44 3.51 6.35 -9.83
CA SER A 44 4.75 7.09 -10.11
C SER A 44 5.21 7.93 -8.90
N GLY A 45 6.51 8.24 -8.83
CA GLY A 45 7.06 9.17 -7.82
C GLY A 45 7.36 8.57 -6.45
N ILE A 46 7.27 7.25 -6.28
CA ILE A 46 7.70 6.52 -5.07
C ILE A 46 8.84 5.56 -5.35
N LYS A 47 9.76 5.39 -4.39
CA LYS A 47 10.92 4.50 -4.54
C LYS A 47 10.47 3.03 -4.52
N VAL A 48 11.24 2.18 -5.19
CA VAL A 48 10.99 0.72 -5.20
C VAL A 48 11.02 0.11 -3.79
N ALA A 49 11.91 0.59 -2.93
CA ALA A 49 11.98 0.16 -1.53
C ALA A 49 10.69 0.52 -0.75
N ASP A 50 10.13 1.71 -0.98
CA ASP A 50 8.89 2.14 -0.32
C ASP A 50 7.69 1.29 -0.75
N ARG A 51 7.63 0.89 -2.03
CA ARG A 51 6.59 -0.05 -2.51
C ARG A 51 6.64 -1.37 -1.77
N ARG A 52 7.84 -1.93 -1.57
CA ARG A 52 8.01 -3.20 -0.86
C ARG A 52 7.54 -3.12 0.59
N LYS A 53 7.80 -2.00 1.26
CA LYS A 53 7.28 -1.73 2.61
C LYS A 53 5.76 -1.80 2.64
N ILE A 54 5.12 -1.03 1.78
CA ILE A 54 3.65 -0.91 1.68
C ILE A 54 3.00 -2.24 1.31
N MET A 55 3.58 -2.96 0.34
CA MET A 55 3.01 -4.22 -0.17
C MET A 55 3.23 -5.41 0.76
N ARG A 56 4.25 -5.40 1.62
CA ARG A 56 4.67 -6.61 2.34
C ARG A 56 5.33 -6.36 3.68
N GLU A 57 6.41 -5.58 3.74
CA GLU A 57 7.32 -5.59 4.90
C GLU A 57 6.66 -5.00 6.15
N ASN A 58 5.83 -3.97 5.98
CA ASN A 58 5.09 -3.37 7.08
C ASN A 58 4.08 -4.36 7.68
N ALA A 59 3.39 -5.14 6.84
CA ALA A 59 2.46 -6.16 7.30
C ALA A 59 3.20 -7.28 8.05
N ILE A 60 4.35 -7.72 7.53
CA ILE A 60 5.20 -8.73 8.19
C ILE A 60 5.63 -8.24 9.57
N ALA A 61 6.12 -7.00 9.67
CA ALA A 61 6.57 -6.42 10.93
C ALA A 61 5.42 -6.23 11.91
N LEU A 62 4.28 -5.70 11.47
CA LEU A 62 3.12 -5.40 12.31
C LEU A 62 2.48 -6.68 12.87
N PHE A 63 2.33 -7.72 12.04
CA PHE A 63 1.65 -8.95 12.42
C PHE A 63 2.62 -10.06 12.88
N GLY A 64 3.93 -9.80 12.93
CA GLY A 64 4.93 -10.79 13.35
C GLY A 64 5.00 -12.03 12.46
N LEU A 65 4.80 -11.86 11.15
CA LEU A 65 4.76 -12.97 10.19
C LEU A 65 6.17 -13.51 9.92
N LYS A 66 6.28 -14.81 9.65
CA LYS A 66 7.54 -15.39 9.19
C LYS A 66 7.77 -15.06 7.71
N THR A 67 8.98 -14.64 7.37
CA THR A 67 9.42 -14.54 5.98
C THR A 67 9.81 -15.92 5.49
N SER A 68 8.98 -16.54 4.65
CA SER A 68 9.40 -17.65 3.79
C SER A 68 10.28 -17.17 2.65
#